data_AF-A0AAW1K4G2-F1
#
_entry.id   AF-A0AAW1K4G2-F1
#
_cell.length_a   1.000
_cell.length_b   1.000
_cell.length_c   1.000
_cell.angle_alpha   90.00
_cell.angle_beta   90.00
_cell.angle_gamma   90.00
#
_symmetry.space_group_name_H-M   'P 1'
#
loop_
_entity.id
_entity.type
_entity.pdbx_description
1 polymer ?
#
loop_
_entity_poly.entity_id
_entity_poly.type
_entity_poly.pdbx_seq_one_letter_code
_entity_poly.pdbx_strand_id
1 'polypeptide(L)'
;MKNETKKLVHLPSRIGRELQRFHMGRRQVVGCIPYRYVNNFFTPGHDVLEVLMVSSQKGKKMLFPKGGWEKDESKREAALRETFEEAGVVGSIQSELGQWIYKSKAQDTLHDVYMFPLLFEEQLEYWPEKDFRQRKWVKVTEAKELCAHMWMREALDLLVQRLTTDELHANDKLDVTKARTDDLSKSSKSQPLETVIRAPHNVVENKSSTGFHLSSEAVFRCSISSSYVLRINGSSTLLRSAV
;
A
#
# COMPACT_ATOMS: atom_id res chain seq x y z
N MET A 1 4.78 22.64 -7.64
CA MET A 1 5.30 21.80 -6.53
C MET A 1 6.12 22.60 -5.52
N LYS A 2 7.46 22.71 -5.58
CA LYS A 2 8.26 23.36 -4.50
C LYS A 2 7.86 24.81 -4.11
N ASN A 3 7.37 25.61 -5.06
CA ASN A 3 6.92 26.98 -4.79
C ASN A 3 5.51 27.07 -4.18
N GLU A 4 4.66 26.06 -4.38
CA GLU A 4 3.32 25.99 -3.77
C GLU A 4 3.44 25.51 -2.32
N THR A 5 4.30 24.52 -2.05
CA THR A 5 4.54 24.07 -0.67
C THR A 5 5.15 25.16 0.20
N LYS A 6 5.99 26.03 -0.37
CA LYS A 6 6.52 27.24 0.32
C LYS A 6 5.44 28.28 0.67
N LYS A 7 4.31 28.33 -0.04
CA LYS A 7 3.20 29.22 0.33
C LYS A 7 2.35 28.65 1.47
N LEU A 8 2.22 27.33 1.55
CA LEU A 8 1.42 26.66 2.57
C LEU A 8 2.00 26.83 3.98
N VAL A 9 3.32 26.75 4.15
CA VAL A 9 4.02 26.84 5.45
C VAL A 9 3.77 28.12 6.27
N HIS A 10 3.20 29.17 5.67
CA HIS A 10 2.86 30.43 6.36
C HIS A 10 1.37 30.64 6.62
N LEU A 11 0.51 29.70 6.22
CA LEU A 11 -0.91 29.82 6.48
C LEU A 11 -1.20 29.50 7.95
N PRO A 12 -1.92 30.37 8.68
CA PRO A 12 -2.39 30.01 10.01
C PRO A 12 -3.45 28.90 9.94
N SER A 13 -3.63 28.18 11.03
CA SER A 13 -4.77 27.26 11.17
C SER A 13 -6.08 28.01 10.97
N ARG A 14 -7.09 27.33 10.44
CA ARG A 14 -8.41 27.91 10.31
C ARG A 14 -9.02 28.08 11.71
N ILE A 15 -9.45 29.30 12.03
CA ILE A 15 -10.04 29.66 13.33
C ILE A 15 -11.48 30.12 13.08
N GLY A 16 -12.40 29.61 13.89
CA GLY A 16 -13.82 29.95 13.78
C GLY A 16 -14.71 28.71 13.88
N ARG A 17 -16.02 28.95 14.01
CA ARG A 17 -17.03 27.87 13.95
C ARG A 17 -18.28 28.26 13.15
N GLU A 18 -18.30 29.44 12.57
CA GLU A 18 -19.43 30.05 11.87
C GLU A 18 -19.77 29.34 10.54
N LEU A 19 -18.75 28.83 9.84
CA LEU A 19 -18.93 28.08 8.60
C LEU A 19 -18.98 26.56 8.82
N GLN A 20 -18.92 26.08 10.06
CA GLN A 20 -18.96 24.65 10.37
C GLN A 20 -20.27 24.02 9.93
N ARG A 21 -20.18 22.80 9.39
CA ARG A 21 -21.32 22.05 8.89
C ARG A 21 -21.89 21.13 9.97
N PHE A 22 -23.22 21.08 10.04
CA PHE A 22 -23.97 20.18 10.91
C PHE A 22 -25.04 19.44 10.10
N HIS A 23 -25.26 18.16 10.43
CA HIS A 23 -26.33 17.34 9.87
C HIS A 23 -27.04 16.61 11.01
N MET A 24 -28.37 16.75 11.11
CA MET A 24 -29.16 16.21 12.23
C MET A 24 -28.58 16.56 13.62
N GLY A 25 -28.12 17.81 13.79
CA GLY A 25 -27.50 18.27 15.03
C GLY A 25 -26.07 17.78 15.30
N ARG A 26 -25.48 16.98 14.39
CA ARG A 26 -24.13 16.42 14.51
C ARG A 26 -23.15 17.21 13.66
N ARG A 27 -22.04 17.65 14.27
CA ARG A 27 -20.97 18.34 13.52
C ARG A 27 -20.35 17.35 12.53
N GLN A 28 -20.09 17.83 11.33
CA GLN A 28 -19.42 17.07 10.29
C GLN A 28 -17.91 17.30 10.37
N VAL A 29 -17.16 16.21 10.51
CA VAL A 29 -15.71 16.17 10.65
C VAL A 29 -15.12 15.39 9.48
N VAL A 30 -13.98 15.80 8.99
CA VAL A 30 -13.27 15.10 7.91
C VAL A 30 -11.79 14.99 8.25
N GLY A 31 -11.13 13.99 7.69
CA GLY A 31 -9.70 13.81 7.89
C GLY A 31 -9.08 12.80 6.95
N CYS A 32 -7.77 12.61 7.10
CA CYS A 32 -7.02 11.63 6.34
C CYS A 32 -6.36 10.60 7.24
N ILE A 33 -6.07 9.43 6.68
CA ILE A 33 -5.06 8.50 7.18
C ILE A 33 -3.86 8.62 6.23
N PRO A 34 -2.84 9.44 6.57
CA PRO A 34 -1.64 9.53 5.77
C PRO A 34 -0.86 8.24 5.87
N TYR A 35 -0.40 7.72 4.75
CA TYR A 35 0.34 6.46 4.69
C TYR A 35 1.52 6.56 3.72
N ARG A 36 2.55 5.76 3.98
CA ARG A 36 3.72 5.64 3.10
C ARG A 36 4.22 4.19 3.09
N TYR A 37 4.85 3.83 1.98
CA TYR A 37 5.55 2.56 1.88
C TYR A 37 6.99 2.71 2.38
N VAL A 38 7.44 1.73 3.17
CA VAL A 38 8.80 1.65 3.68
C VAL A 38 9.48 0.45 3.04
N ASN A 39 10.54 0.70 2.29
CA ASN A 39 11.38 -0.36 1.75
C ASN A 39 12.25 -0.92 2.87
N ASN A 40 11.80 -2.02 3.49
CA ASN A 40 12.63 -2.76 4.41
C ASN A 40 13.23 -3.99 3.72
N PHE A 41 14.43 -3.83 3.16
CA PHE A 41 15.15 -4.92 2.48
C PHE A 41 15.59 -6.06 3.42
N PHE A 42 15.45 -5.89 4.74
CA PHE A 42 16.02 -6.79 5.74
C PHE A 42 15.01 -7.76 6.38
N THR A 43 13.70 -7.57 6.19
CA THR A 43 12.69 -8.47 6.77
C THR A 43 11.65 -8.88 5.72
N PRO A 44 11.82 -10.05 5.08
CA PRO A 44 10.77 -10.65 4.28
C PRO A 44 9.52 -10.85 5.14
N GLY A 45 8.40 -10.26 4.73
CA GLY A 45 7.07 -10.63 5.24
C GLY A 45 6.40 -9.71 6.26
N HIS A 46 7.03 -8.66 6.81
CA HIS A 46 6.34 -7.80 7.78
C HIS A 46 6.67 -6.29 7.68
N ASP A 47 5.60 -5.51 7.50
CA ASP A 47 5.46 -4.06 7.60
C ASP A 47 6.18 -3.18 6.56
N VAL A 48 5.72 -3.27 5.31
CA VAL A 48 6.02 -2.29 4.26
C VAL A 48 5.19 -1.01 4.35
N LEU A 49 4.26 -0.91 5.29
CA LEU A 49 3.29 0.19 5.38
C LEU A 49 3.36 0.89 6.74
N GLU A 50 3.60 2.19 6.71
CA GLU A 50 3.47 3.07 7.87
C GLU A 50 2.33 4.06 7.66
N VAL A 51 1.70 4.44 8.77
CA VAL A 51 0.69 5.51 8.81
C VAL A 51 1.13 6.60 9.77
N LEU A 52 0.69 7.83 9.51
CA LEU A 52 0.97 8.96 10.37
C LEU A 52 -0.20 9.21 11.33
N MET A 53 0.12 9.32 12.60
CA MET A 53 -0.79 9.75 13.66
C MET A 53 -0.29 11.04 14.30
N VAL A 54 -1.22 11.84 14.82
CA VAL A 54 -0.95 13.04 15.59
C VAL A 54 -1.44 12.89 17.03
N SER A 55 -0.78 13.55 17.97
CA SER A 55 -1.29 13.66 19.33
C SER A 55 -2.58 14.49 19.34
N SER A 56 -3.45 14.26 20.31
CA SER A 56 -4.46 15.27 20.67
C SER A 56 -3.76 16.57 21.12
N GLN A 57 -4.40 17.73 21.02
CA GLN A 57 -3.83 19.01 21.50
C GLN A 57 -3.37 18.97 22.98
N LYS A 58 -3.98 18.11 23.81
CA LYS A 58 -3.59 17.90 25.21
C LYS A 58 -2.55 16.78 25.42
N GLY A 59 -1.98 16.23 24.34
CA GLY A 59 -0.92 15.21 24.36
C GLY A 59 -1.31 13.78 24.80
N LYS A 60 -2.54 13.53 25.26
CA LYS A 60 -2.89 12.26 25.94
C LYS A 60 -3.19 11.07 25.03
N LYS A 61 -3.49 11.28 23.75
CA LYS A 61 -3.96 10.24 22.83
C LYS A 61 -3.38 10.47 21.44
N MET A 62 -3.16 9.39 20.69
CA MET A 62 -2.85 9.44 19.27
C MET A 62 -4.14 9.30 18.45
N LEU A 63 -4.22 10.06 17.36
CA LEU A 63 -5.38 10.21 16.50
C LEU A 63 -4.92 10.31 15.03
N PHE A 64 -5.80 9.99 14.10
CA PHE A 64 -5.60 10.42 12.72
C PHE A 64 -5.98 11.91 12.58
N PRO A 65 -5.25 12.67 11.74
CA PRO A 65 -5.49 14.09 11.59
C PRO A 65 -6.86 14.35 10.99
N LYS A 66 -7.64 15.22 11.64
CA LYS A 66 -9.03 15.50 11.25
C LYS A 66 -9.56 16.77 11.93
N GLY A 67 -10.48 17.45 11.26
CA GLY A 67 -11.19 18.57 11.86
C GLY A 67 -12.48 18.92 11.13
N GLY A 68 -12.92 20.16 11.27
CA GLY A 68 -14.26 20.55 10.89
C GLY A 68 -14.43 20.71 9.39
N TRP A 69 -15.46 20.12 8.82
CA TRP A 69 -15.82 20.39 7.42
C TRP A 69 -16.65 21.66 7.33
N GLU A 70 -16.14 22.66 6.61
CA GLU A 70 -16.78 23.96 6.45
C GLU A 70 -17.67 24.06 5.19
N LYS A 71 -18.48 25.12 5.12
CA LYS A 71 -19.50 25.29 4.07
C LYS A 71 -18.93 25.69 2.71
N ASP A 72 -17.74 26.28 2.69
CA ASP A 72 -17.07 26.89 1.54
C ASP A 72 -16.02 25.98 0.88
N GLU A 73 -15.93 24.73 1.31
CA GLU A 73 -14.97 23.74 0.82
C GLU A 73 -15.65 22.39 0.58
N SER A 74 -15.10 21.60 -0.34
CA SER A 74 -15.45 20.20 -0.51
C SER A 74 -14.90 19.34 0.64
N LYS A 75 -15.43 18.13 0.83
CA LYS A 75 -14.90 17.19 1.83
C LYS A 75 -13.41 16.88 1.63
N ARG A 76 -12.96 16.79 0.37
CA ARG A 76 -11.56 16.47 0.03
C ARG A 76 -10.63 17.63 0.37
N GLU A 77 -11.00 18.85 -0.01
CA GLU A 77 -10.24 20.06 0.32
C GLU A 77 -10.13 20.23 1.83
N ALA A 78 -11.24 20.05 2.55
CA ALA A 78 -11.27 20.09 4.00
C ALA A 78 -10.36 19.02 4.63
N ALA A 79 -10.41 17.76 4.16
CA ALA A 79 -9.56 16.69 4.69
C ALA A 79 -8.06 16.95 4.45
N LEU A 80 -7.69 17.51 3.29
CA LEU A 80 -6.33 17.93 2.98
C LEU A 80 -5.88 19.08 3.88
N ARG A 81 -6.71 20.12 4.01
CA ARG A 81 -6.45 21.28 4.87
C ARG A 81 -6.23 20.86 6.31
N GLU A 82 -7.14 20.09 6.89
CA GLU A 82 -7.03 19.60 8.28
C GLU A 82 -5.79 18.73 8.49
N THR A 83 -5.42 17.92 7.50
CA THR A 83 -4.19 17.11 7.57
C THR A 83 -2.93 17.96 7.53
N PHE A 84 -2.91 19.00 6.69
CA PHE A 84 -1.83 19.96 6.67
C PHE A 84 -1.75 20.74 8.00
N GLU A 85 -2.87 21.23 8.51
CA GLU A 85 -2.92 22.01 9.75
C GLU A 85 -2.47 21.20 10.98
N GLU A 86 -2.98 19.98 11.16
CA GLU A 86 -2.67 19.17 12.35
C GLU A 86 -1.33 18.42 12.25
N ALA A 87 -0.92 17.98 11.05
CA ALA A 87 0.23 17.10 10.86
C ALA A 87 1.39 17.70 10.05
N GLY A 88 1.15 18.78 9.29
CA GLY A 88 2.15 19.33 8.37
C GLY A 88 2.55 18.35 7.27
N VAL A 89 1.60 17.54 6.78
CA VAL A 89 1.82 16.56 5.71
C VAL A 89 0.97 16.91 4.51
N VAL A 90 1.55 16.76 3.32
CA VAL A 90 0.86 16.87 2.04
C VAL A 90 1.02 15.58 1.23
N GLY A 91 0.07 15.34 0.33
CA GLY A 91 0.06 14.13 -0.48
C GLY A 91 -1.14 14.01 -1.40
N SER A 92 -1.23 12.85 -2.05
CA SER A 92 -2.30 12.51 -2.99
C SER A 92 -3.48 11.86 -2.28
N ILE A 93 -4.61 12.55 -2.21
CA ILE A 93 -5.84 12.06 -1.57
C ILE A 93 -6.59 11.08 -2.47
N GLN A 94 -6.98 9.92 -1.94
CA GLN A 94 -7.72 8.90 -2.67
C GLN A 94 -9.24 8.95 -2.38
N SER A 95 -10.02 8.01 -2.90
CA SER A 95 -11.47 7.93 -2.62
C SER A 95 -11.76 7.73 -1.14
N GLU A 96 -12.92 8.23 -0.68
CA GLU A 96 -13.39 8.10 0.71
C GLU A 96 -13.28 6.64 1.18
N LEU A 97 -12.80 6.42 2.41
CA LEU A 97 -12.81 5.10 3.06
C LEU A 97 -14.20 4.76 3.57
N GLY A 98 -14.86 5.73 4.18
CA GLY A 98 -16.20 5.60 4.71
C GLY A 98 -16.55 6.74 5.66
N GLN A 99 -17.69 6.56 6.31
CA GLN A 99 -18.25 7.46 7.31
C GLN A 99 -18.51 6.69 8.62
N TRP A 100 -18.19 7.33 9.74
CA TRP A 100 -18.48 6.81 11.07
C TRP A 100 -19.11 7.87 11.95
N ILE A 101 -19.69 7.42 13.06
CA ILE A 101 -20.21 8.29 14.11
C ILE A 101 -19.35 8.08 15.36
N TYR A 102 -18.91 9.18 15.98
CA TYR A 102 -18.18 9.08 17.25
C TYR A 102 -18.64 10.14 18.24
N LYS A 103 -18.51 9.81 19.53
CA LYS A 103 -18.84 10.70 20.64
C LYS A 103 -17.65 11.61 20.96
N SER A 104 -17.84 12.93 20.93
CA SER A 104 -16.81 13.86 21.38
C SER A 104 -16.68 13.86 22.89
N LYS A 105 -15.44 14.00 23.36
CA LYS A 105 -15.16 14.07 24.80
C LYS A 105 -15.61 15.36 25.47
N ALA A 106 -15.70 16.45 24.71
CA ALA A 106 -15.83 17.79 25.28
C ALA A 106 -17.27 18.16 25.62
N GLN A 107 -18.26 17.55 24.96
CA GLN A 107 -19.64 18.05 24.99
C GLN A 107 -20.70 16.94 24.99
N ASP A 108 -20.30 15.68 25.15
CA ASP A 108 -21.20 14.52 25.03
C ASP A 108 -21.94 14.41 23.68
N THR A 109 -21.54 15.23 22.69
CA THR A 109 -22.18 15.32 21.37
C THR A 109 -21.61 14.30 20.40
N LEU A 110 -22.46 13.82 19.49
CA LEU A 110 -22.07 12.95 18.39
C LEU A 110 -21.58 13.77 17.18
N HIS A 111 -20.56 13.25 16.50
CA HIS A 111 -19.96 13.81 15.30
C HIS A 111 -20.00 12.75 14.21
N ASP A 112 -20.27 13.16 12.97
CA ASP A 112 -20.03 12.34 11.79
C ASP A 112 -18.60 12.58 11.31
N VAL A 113 -17.84 11.53 11.05
CA VAL A 113 -16.47 11.60 10.55
C VAL A 113 -16.33 10.88 9.23
N TYR A 114 -15.75 11.54 8.23
CA TYR A 114 -15.37 10.95 6.95
C TYR A 114 -13.85 10.88 6.84
N MET A 115 -13.31 9.71 6.49
CA MET A 115 -11.86 9.52 6.38
C MET A 115 -11.45 9.19 4.95
N PHE A 116 -10.29 9.71 4.55
CA PHE A 116 -9.70 9.48 3.24
C PHE A 116 -8.29 8.88 3.39
N PRO A 117 -7.83 8.02 2.48
CA PRO A 117 -6.41 7.70 2.36
C PRO A 117 -5.67 8.91 1.82
N LEU A 118 -4.49 9.18 2.36
CA LEU A 118 -3.57 10.18 1.82
C LEU A 118 -2.21 9.52 1.56
N LEU A 119 -1.87 9.32 0.29
CA LEU A 119 -0.55 8.83 -0.07
C LEU A 119 0.46 9.94 0.18
N PHE A 120 1.39 9.69 1.09
CA PHE A 120 2.42 10.63 1.50
C PHE A 120 3.30 11.08 0.33
N GLU A 121 3.54 12.39 0.24
CA GLU A 121 4.52 12.98 -0.68
C GLU A 121 5.59 13.79 0.06
N GLU A 122 5.17 14.67 0.97
CA GLU A 122 6.08 15.58 1.66
C GLU A 122 5.64 15.84 3.10
N GLN A 123 6.63 15.97 3.99
CA GLN A 123 6.45 16.36 5.39
C GLN A 123 7.15 17.70 5.62
N LEU A 124 6.42 18.68 6.13
CA LEU A 124 6.90 20.04 6.31
C LEU A 124 7.51 20.24 7.69
N GLU A 125 8.60 21.01 7.75
CA GLU A 125 9.29 21.34 9.00
C GLU A 125 8.48 22.27 9.90
N TYR A 126 7.78 23.22 9.30
CA TYR A 126 6.87 24.15 9.97
C TYR A 126 5.44 23.91 9.48
N TRP A 127 4.48 23.91 10.41
CA TRP A 127 3.08 23.72 10.10
C TRP A 127 2.19 24.35 11.19
N PRO A 128 0.91 24.59 10.92
CA PRO A 128 0.06 25.45 11.74
C PRO A 128 -0.09 25.00 13.20
N GLU A 129 -0.33 23.71 13.47
CA GLU A 129 -0.49 23.20 14.84
C GLU A 129 0.80 22.61 15.44
N LYS A 130 1.99 22.95 14.91
CA LYS A 130 3.27 22.33 15.32
C LYS A 130 3.53 22.37 16.82
N ASP A 131 3.16 23.46 17.48
CA ASP A 131 3.42 23.64 18.91
C ASP A 131 2.33 23.00 19.80
N PHE A 132 1.24 22.51 19.20
CA PHE A 132 0.13 21.86 19.88
C PHE A 132 0.05 20.35 19.62
N ARG A 133 0.71 19.88 18.56
CA ARG A 133 0.62 18.51 18.05
C ARG A 133 1.99 17.91 17.85
N GLN A 134 2.18 16.69 18.34
CA GLN A 134 3.27 15.82 17.92
C GLN A 134 2.77 14.90 16.81
N ARG A 135 3.58 14.63 15.80
CA ARG A 135 3.29 13.65 14.75
C ARG A 135 4.25 12.46 14.84
N LYS A 136 3.75 11.26 14.55
CA LYS A 136 4.54 10.03 14.58
C LYS A 136 4.12 9.13 13.42
N TRP A 137 5.10 8.68 12.64
CA TRP A 137 4.94 7.56 11.73
C TRP A 137 5.02 6.27 12.54
N VAL A 138 4.03 5.41 12.37
CA VAL A 138 3.92 4.13 13.08
C VAL A 138 3.54 3.04 12.11
N LYS A 139 3.92 1.82 12.43
CA LYS A 139 3.47 0.63 11.71
C LYS A 139 1.97 0.47 11.87
N VAL A 140 1.33 -0.22 10.92
CA VAL A 140 -0.12 -0.52 10.99
C VAL A 140 -0.48 -1.24 12.28
N THR A 141 0.33 -2.21 12.72
CA THR A 141 0.12 -2.97 13.95
C THR A 141 0.12 -2.07 15.19
N GLU A 142 1.15 -1.23 15.33
CA GLU A 142 1.24 -0.22 16.40
C GLU A 142 0.10 0.80 16.33
N ALA A 143 -0.27 1.26 15.12
CA ALA A 143 -1.38 2.20 14.94
C ALA A 143 -2.71 1.62 15.47
N LYS A 144 -2.99 0.33 15.25
CA LYS A 144 -4.18 -0.34 15.79
C LYS A 144 -4.18 -0.32 17.32
N GLU A 145 -3.04 -0.55 17.95
CA GLU A 145 -2.91 -0.50 19.42
C GLU A 145 -3.15 0.92 19.95
N LEU A 146 -2.60 1.93 19.27
CA LEU A 146 -2.74 3.35 19.62
C LEU A 146 -4.14 3.93 19.37
N CYS A 147 -4.92 3.33 18.46
CA CYS A 147 -6.27 3.78 18.14
C CYS A 147 -7.17 3.76 19.38
N ALA A 148 -7.53 4.96 19.85
CA ALA A 148 -8.31 5.14 21.07
C ALA A 148 -9.81 4.83 20.93
N HIS A 149 -10.29 4.61 19.70
CA HIS A 149 -11.70 4.39 19.37
C HIS A 149 -11.82 3.31 18.29
N MET A 150 -12.85 2.47 18.38
CA MET A 150 -13.08 1.35 17.44
C MET A 150 -13.19 1.81 15.99
N TRP A 151 -13.93 2.90 15.72
CA TRP A 151 -14.08 3.44 14.36
C TRP A 151 -12.74 3.77 13.68
N MET A 152 -11.71 4.17 14.45
CA MET A 152 -10.38 4.45 13.89
C MET A 152 -9.69 3.17 13.43
N ARG A 153 -9.87 2.07 14.19
CA ARG A 153 -9.34 0.75 13.83
C ARG A 153 -10.04 0.25 12.57
N GLU A 154 -11.36 0.37 12.50
CA GLU A 154 -12.15 0.01 11.32
C GLU A 154 -11.71 0.82 10.08
N ALA A 155 -11.52 2.13 10.21
CA ALA A 155 -11.03 2.96 9.12
C ALA A 155 -9.62 2.56 8.64
N LEU A 156 -8.73 2.21 9.59
CA LEU A 156 -7.40 1.71 9.28
C LEU A 156 -7.44 0.32 8.61
N ASP A 157 -8.33 -0.57 9.05
CA ASP A 157 -8.53 -1.89 8.45
C ASP A 157 -9.01 -1.77 7.01
N LEU A 158 -9.97 -0.87 6.74
CA LEU A 158 -10.42 -0.58 5.36
C LEU A 158 -9.30 -0.03 4.48
N LEU A 159 -8.42 0.81 5.03
CA LEU A 159 -7.25 1.30 4.30
C LEU A 159 -6.35 0.13 3.92
N VAL A 160 -5.97 -0.69 4.89
CA VAL A 160 -5.08 -1.85 4.67
C VAL A 160 -5.68 -2.80 3.65
N GLN A 161 -6.96 -3.13 3.78
CA GLN A 161 -7.67 -4.00 2.84
C GLN A 161 -7.69 -3.44 1.41
N ARG A 162 -7.90 -2.13 1.26
CA ARG A 162 -7.88 -1.47 -0.06
C ARG A 162 -6.49 -1.56 -0.69
N LEU A 163 -5.44 -1.23 0.06
CA LEU A 163 -4.08 -1.24 -0.44
C LEU A 163 -3.58 -2.66 -0.78
N THR A 164 -3.94 -3.68 0.01
CA THR A 164 -3.58 -5.07 -0.31
C THR A 164 -4.30 -5.58 -1.55
N THR A 165 -5.56 -5.20 -1.75
CA THR A 165 -6.34 -5.57 -2.94
C THR A 165 -5.75 -4.93 -4.20
N ASP A 166 -5.33 -3.67 -4.12
CA ASP A 166 -4.72 -2.95 -5.24
C ASP A 166 -3.36 -3.57 -5.63
N GLU A 167 -2.55 -3.99 -4.66
CA GLU A 167 -1.29 -4.71 -4.91
C GLU A 167 -1.52 -6.07 -5.61
N LEU A 168 -2.52 -6.83 -5.17
CA LEU A 168 -2.88 -8.10 -5.79
C LEU A 168 -3.32 -7.91 -7.24
N HIS A 169 -4.18 -6.93 -7.51
CA HIS A 169 -4.61 -6.64 -8.88
C HIS A 169 -3.49 -6.10 -9.77
N ALA A 170 -2.53 -5.35 -9.22
CA ALA A 170 -1.36 -4.89 -9.97
C ALA A 170 -0.46 -6.07 -10.38
N ASN A 171 -0.22 -7.02 -9.46
CA ASN A 171 0.59 -8.20 -9.71
C ASN A 171 -0.07 -9.18 -10.70
N ASP A 172 -1.39 -9.36 -10.63
CA ASP A 172 -2.14 -10.22 -11.55
C ASP A 172 -2.10 -9.68 -12.99
N LYS A 173 -2.19 -8.35 -13.17
CA LYS A 173 -2.02 -7.73 -14.49
C LYS A 173 -0.63 -7.92 -15.07
N LEU A 174 0.41 -7.85 -14.24
CA LEU A 174 1.79 -8.09 -14.66
C LEU A 174 1.99 -9.53 -15.12
N ASP A 175 1.40 -10.52 -14.43
CA ASP A 175 1.51 -11.94 -14.77
C ASP A 175 0.76 -12.30 -16.07
N VAL A 176 -0.46 -11.77 -16.26
CA VAL A 176 -1.24 -11.94 -17.51
C VAL A 176 -0.51 -11.34 -18.71
N THR A 177 0.19 -10.23 -18.55
CA THR A 177 1.00 -9.64 -19.65
C THR A 177 2.26 -10.44 -19.96
N LYS A 178 2.84 -11.15 -18.97
CA LYS A 178 4.03 -11.99 -19.13
C LYS A 178 3.71 -13.32 -19.80
N ALA A 179 2.56 -13.92 -19.47
CA ALA A 179 2.05 -15.13 -20.11
C ALA A 179 1.79 -14.95 -21.63
N ARG A 180 1.50 -13.73 -22.10
CA ARG A 180 1.33 -13.43 -23.54
C ARG A 180 2.65 -13.27 -24.31
N THR A 181 3.76 -12.96 -23.65
CA THR A 181 5.05 -12.80 -24.32
C THR A 181 5.81 -14.11 -24.49
N ASP A 182 5.47 -15.14 -23.72
CA ASP A 182 6.14 -16.46 -23.81
C ASP A 182 5.63 -17.33 -24.98
N ASP A 183 4.51 -16.96 -25.60
CA ASP A 183 3.92 -17.69 -26.74
C ASP A 183 4.50 -17.28 -28.11
N LEU A 184 5.36 -16.24 -28.15
CA LEU A 184 6.01 -15.74 -29.38
C LEU A 184 7.49 -16.14 -29.51
N SER A 185 8.05 -16.91 -28.57
CA SER A 185 9.45 -17.38 -28.65
C SER A 185 9.63 -18.84 -29.12
N LYS A 186 8.55 -19.55 -29.44
CA LYS A 186 8.58 -20.92 -30.00
C LYS A 186 8.30 -20.97 -31.51
N SER A 187 8.97 -20.15 -32.32
CA SER A 187 9.05 -20.41 -33.77
C SER A 187 10.28 -19.75 -34.40
N SER A 188 11.45 -20.36 -34.22
CA SER A 188 12.53 -20.36 -35.21
C SER A 188 13.68 -21.25 -34.71
N LYS A 189 13.66 -22.54 -35.06
CA LYS A 189 14.88 -23.35 -35.12
C LYS A 189 14.99 -23.94 -36.51
N SER A 190 15.85 -23.34 -37.32
CA SER A 190 16.37 -23.86 -38.58
C SER A 190 17.18 -25.14 -38.33
N GLN A 191 16.92 -26.18 -39.13
CA GLN A 191 17.65 -27.46 -39.12
C GLN A 191 19.02 -27.32 -39.79
N PRO A 192 20.06 -28.06 -39.35
CA PRO A 192 21.20 -28.40 -40.18
C PRO A 192 20.99 -29.74 -40.90
N LEU A 193 21.47 -29.78 -42.14
CA LEU A 193 21.54 -30.94 -43.04
C LEU A 193 22.65 -31.89 -42.60
N GLU A 194 22.33 -33.17 -42.36
CA GLU A 194 23.19 -34.29 -42.75
C GLU A 194 22.32 -35.48 -43.19
N THR A 195 22.56 -35.95 -44.41
CA THR A 195 21.97 -37.13 -45.02
C THR A 195 23.04 -38.20 -45.12
N VAL A 196 22.89 -39.28 -44.34
CA VAL A 196 23.65 -40.53 -44.56
C VAL A 196 22.67 -41.63 -44.94
N ILE A 197 23.02 -42.27 -46.06
CA ILE A 197 22.25 -43.23 -46.85
C ILE A 197 22.39 -44.63 -46.25
N ARG A 198 21.28 -45.38 -46.11
CA ARG A 198 21.04 -46.74 -46.66
C ARG A 198 19.90 -47.48 -45.93
N ALA A 199 18.95 -47.98 -46.72
CA ALA A 199 17.99 -49.04 -46.39
C ALA A 199 18.60 -50.42 -46.73
N PRO A 200 17.85 -51.54 -46.78
CA PRO A 200 16.76 -52.04 -45.91
C PRO A 200 17.07 -53.49 -45.43
N HIS A 201 16.23 -54.08 -44.58
CA HIS A 201 15.58 -55.40 -44.84
C HIS A 201 14.88 -55.98 -43.60
N ASN A 202 13.68 -56.54 -43.87
CA ASN A 202 13.08 -57.74 -43.27
C ASN A 202 12.63 -57.64 -41.78
N VAL A 203 11.54 -58.26 -41.28
CA VAL A 203 10.59 -59.27 -41.78
C VAL A 203 9.43 -59.35 -40.75
N VAL A 204 8.19 -59.48 -41.25
CA VAL A 204 7.09 -60.39 -40.83
C VAL A 204 6.68 -60.52 -39.33
N GLU A 205 5.41 -60.14 -39.11
CA GLU A 205 4.33 -60.80 -38.33
C GLU A 205 4.25 -60.88 -36.77
N ASN A 206 3.05 -60.46 -36.33
CA ASN A 206 2.04 -61.14 -35.49
C ASN A 206 2.17 -61.35 -33.96
N LYS A 207 1.06 -60.91 -33.32
CA LYS A 207 0.22 -61.57 -32.29
C LYS A 207 0.46 -61.28 -30.79
N SER A 208 -0.63 -60.74 -30.21
CA SER A 208 -1.39 -61.16 -29.02
C SER A 208 -0.86 -60.98 -27.59
N SER A 209 -1.66 -60.21 -26.84
CA SER A 209 -2.30 -60.51 -25.55
C SER A 209 -1.56 -60.38 -24.21
N THR A 210 -2.35 -59.94 -23.22
CA THR A 210 -2.15 -59.89 -21.75
C THR A 210 -1.23 -58.75 -21.29
N GLY A 211 -1.59 -57.80 -20.40
CA GLY A 211 -2.62 -57.70 -19.38
C GLY A 211 -1.93 -57.70 -18.01
N PHE A 212 -1.74 -56.55 -17.34
CA PHE A 212 -1.52 -56.47 -15.89
C PHE A 212 -1.78 -55.06 -15.35
N HIS A 213 -2.38 -55.06 -14.17
CA HIS A 213 -2.86 -53.95 -13.34
C HIS A 213 -1.80 -53.64 -12.27
N LEU A 214 -1.60 -52.37 -11.88
CA LEU A 214 -1.53 -51.90 -10.48
C LEU A 214 -0.88 -50.49 -10.32
N SER A 215 -1.57 -49.69 -9.49
CA SER A 215 -1.12 -48.61 -8.59
C SER A 215 -0.34 -47.41 -9.13
N SER A 216 -0.96 -46.22 -9.04
CA SER A 216 -0.26 -44.93 -8.95
C SER A 216 -0.74 -44.16 -7.71
N GLU A 217 0.09 -44.13 -6.66
CA GLU A 217 0.17 -42.99 -5.74
C GLU A 217 1.29 -42.08 -6.27
N ALA A 218 0.98 -40.81 -6.51
CA ALA A 218 1.98 -39.78 -6.75
C ALA A 218 1.57 -38.50 -6.02
N VAL A 219 2.18 -38.31 -4.86
CA VAL A 219 2.20 -37.06 -4.11
C VAL A 219 3.03 -36.06 -4.90
N PHE A 220 2.39 -35.04 -5.49
CA PHE A 220 3.08 -33.88 -6.03
C PHE A 220 3.45 -32.91 -4.90
N ARG A 221 4.70 -32.99 -4.42
CA ARG A 221 5.39 -31.83 -3.84
C ARG A 221 6.20 -31.17 -4.94
N CYS A 222 5.74 -30.02 -5.42
CA CYS A 222 6.56 -29.12 -6.23
C CYS A 222 7.04 -27.98 -5.32
N SER A 223 8.33 -28.02 -4.95
CA SER A 223 9.06 -26.88 -4.41
C SER A 223 9.81 -26.24 -5.56
N ILE A 224 9.46 -25.00 -5.92
CA ILE A 224 10.30 -24.18 -6.79
C ILE A 224 10.86 -23.06 -5.94
N SER A 225 12.12 -23.26 -5.53
CA SER A 225 13.04 -22.17 -5.20
C SER A 225 13.48 -21.54 -6.52
N SER A 226 13.29 -20.23 -6.67
CA SER A 226 13.90 -19.48 -7.76
C SER A 226 14.68 -18.31 -7.19
N SER A 227 15.99 -18.55 -7.02
CA SER A 227 16.98 -17.51 -6.75
C SER A 227 17.41 -16.90 -8.08
N TYR A 228 17.15 -15.62 -8.30
CA TYR A 228 17.74 -14.89 -9.42
C TYR A 228 19.08 -14.28 -9.00
N VAL A 229 20.14 -14.63 -9.74
CA VAL A 229 21.46 -14.02 -9.66
C VAL A 229 21.54 -12.93 -10.74
N LEU A 230 21.57 -11.66 -10.31
CA LEU A 230 21.93 -10.53 -11.16
C LEU A 230 23.46 -10.48 -11.30
N ARG A 231 23.97 -10.86 -12.48
CA ARG A 231 25.35 -10.56 -12.87
C ARG A 231 25.42 -9.14 -13.43
N ILE A 232 26.14 -8.27 -12.75
CA ILE A 232 26.53 -6.95 -13.26
C ILE A 232 28.01 -7.04 -13.62
N ASN A 233 28.33 -6.86 -14.90
CA ASN A 233 29.71 -6.83 -15.39
C ASN A 233 30.38 -5.50 -15.00
N GLY A 234 31.61 -5.59 -14.50
CA GLY A 234 32.64 -4.57 -14.69
C GLY A 234 32.85 -3.57 -13.55
N SER A 235 33.65 -3.95 -12.55
CA SER A 235 35.01 -3.40 -12.36
C SER A 235 35.56 -3.85 -11.01
N SER A 236 36.76 -4.43 -11.01
CA SER A 236 37.42 -4.94 -9.81
C SER A 236 38.05 -3.81 -9.00
N THR A 237 37.82 -3.78 -7.69
CA THR A 237 38.86 -3.32 -6.75
C THR A 237 38.71 -4.03 -5.41
N LEU A 238 39.78 -4.73 -5.01
CA LEU A 238 39.94 -5.39 -3.73
C LEU A 238 40.13 -4.35 -2.62
N LEU A 239 39.35 -4.44 -1.54
CA LEU A 239 39.72 -3.89 -0.25
C LEU A 239 39.72 -5.02 0.78
N ARG A 240 40.92 -5.27 1.33
CA ARG A 240 41.19 -6.23 2.39
C ARG A 240 40.63 -5.72 3.71
N SER A 241 40.02 -6.62 4.49
CA SER A 241 39.74 -6.39 5.91
C SER A 241 41.06 -6.20 6.67
N ALA A 242 41.10 -5.16 7.50
CA ALA A 242 41.98 -5.10 8.65
C ALA A 242 41.19 -5.54 9.89
N VAL A 243 41.91 -6.31 10.71
CA VAL A 243 41.63 -6.95 12.01
C VAL A 243 40.47 -6.38 12.82
#